data_AF-A0A3S4J1J8-F1
#
_entry.id   AF-A0A3S4J1J8-F1
#
_cell.length_a   1.000
_cell.length_b   1.000
_cell.length_c   1.000
_cell.angle_alpha   90.00
_cell.angle_beta   90.00
_cell.angle_gamma   90.00
#
_symmetry.space_group_name_H-M   'P 1'
#
loop_
_entity.id
_entity.type
_entity.pdbx_description
1 polymer ?
#
loop_
_entity_poly.entity_id
_entity_poly.type
_entity_poly.pdbx_seq_one_letter_code
_entity_poly.pdbx_strand_id
1 'polypeptide(L)'
;MSGRSHEARAGWLAARLRHLLLGWASVGCAYSLGSLWPQRAIVLPELPVDLWIPFDPAAIWLYASFFLIVPASYLFARPEKLAWLQRAMQLCALVAGAVFLLCPTTLAYPPIVGDGWHAEALRVFLRFDTPHNCLPSLHGALTALSAWALWAGRRRCAPGWRWRGRWPSCSP
;
A
#
# COMPACT_ATOMS: atom_id res chain seq x y z
N MET A 1 -6.59 31.01 -24.30
CA MET A 1 -7.00 29.62 -23.98
C MET A 1 -6.00 28.83 -23.11
N SER A 2 -4.86 29.41 -22.70
CA SER A 2 -3.83 28.71 -21.90
C SER A 2 -4.18 28.54 -20.40
N GLY A 3 -4.86 29.51 -19.76
CA GLY A 3 -5.13 29.44 -18.31
C GLY A 3 -6.03 28.29 -17.85
N ARG A 4 -7.06 27.94 -18.65
CA ARG A 4 -8.05 26.90 -18.29
C ARG A 4 -7.47 25.47 -18.26
N SER A 5 -6.42 25.20 -19.05
CA SER A 5 -5.78 23.87 -19.05
C SER A 5 -4.85 23.68 -17.86
N HIS A 6 -4.18 24.74 -17.40
CA HIS A 6 -3.33 24.70 -16.21
C HIS A 6 -4.16 24.53 -14.92
N GLU A 7 -5.26 25.27 -14.77
CA GLU A 7 -6.16 25.12 -13.61
C GLU A 7 -6.81 23.74 -13.55
N ALA A 8 -7.25 23.19 -14.69
CA ALA A 8 -7.83 21.85 -14.75
C ALA A 8 -6.82 20.76 -14.36
N ARG A 9 -5.55 20.88 -14.80
CA ARG A 9 -4.46 19.96 -14.42
C ARG A 9 -4.10 20.08 -12.94
N ALA A 10 -4.06 21.31 -12.41
CA ALA A 10 -3.80 21.57 -11.00
C ALA A 10 -4.89 20.99 -10.10
N GLY A 11 -6.17 21.21 -10.43
CA GLY A 11 -7.30 20.65 -9.68
C GLY A 11 -7.33 19.12 -9.69
N TRP A 12 -7.01 18.51 -10.85
CA TRP A 12 -6.89 17.06 -10.98
C TRP A 12 -5.78 16.47 -10.10
N LEU A 13 -4.60 17.09 -10.10
CA LEU A 13 -3.47 16.62 -9.31
C LEU A 13 -3.74 16.80 -7.81
N ALA A 14 -4.29 17.95 -7.41
CA ALA A 14 -4.64 18.23 -6.03
C ALA A 14 -5.62 17.20 -5.46
N ALA A 15 -6.64 16.79 -6.24
CA ALA A 15 -7.58 15.76 -5.83
C ALA A 15 -6.89 14.41 -5.56
N ARG A 16 -5.95 13.99 -6.43
CA ARG A 16 -5.17 12.75 -6.25
C ARG A 16 -4.23 12.80 -5.06
N LEU A 17 -3.51 13.90 -4.91
CA LEU A 17 -2.61 14.12 -3.77
C LEU A 17 -3.40 14.12 -2.46
N ARG A 18 -4.61 14.69 -2.42
CA ARG A 18 -5.47 14.61 -1.24
C ARG A 18 -5.83 13.17 -0.89
N HIS A 19 -6.23 12.35 -1.85
CA HIS A 19 -6.53 10.92 -1.61
C HIS A 19 -5.29 10.15 -1.13
N LEU A 20 -4.13 10.41 -1.74
CA LEU A 20 -2.84 9.85 -1.33
C LEU A 20 -2.53 10.23 0.12
N LEU A 21 -2.56 11.52 0.45
CA LEU A 21 -2.26 12.02 1.78
C LEU A 21 -3.19 11.43 2.84
N LEU A 22 -4.50 11.38 2.57
CA LEU A 22 -5.47 10.78 3.51
C LEU A 22 -5.25 9.29 3.73
N GLY A 23 -4.96 8.54 2.65
CA GLY A 23 -4.63 7.12 2.75
C GLY A 23 -3.32 6.90 3.51
N TRP A 24 -2.26 7.61 3.11
CA TRP A 24 -0.92 7.46 3.68
C TRP A 24 -0.83 7.91 5.13
N ALA A 25 -1.47 9.03 5.48
CA ALA A 25 -1.52 9.52 6.84
C ALA A 25 -2.22 8.52 7.77
N SER A 26 -3.33 7.90 7.33
CA SER A 26 -4.02 6.89 8.15
C SER A 26 -3.14 5.66 8.44
N VAL A 27 -2.35 5.23 7.45
CA VAL A 27 -1.41 4.12 7.58
C VAL A 27 -0.29 4.48 8.55
N GLY A 28 0.31 5.67 8.39
CA GLY A 28 1.34 6.17 9.30
C GLY A 28 0.82 6.29 10.74
N CYS A 29 -0.37 6.88 10.94
CA CYS A 29 -0.98 6.99 12.27
C CYS A 29 -1.24 5.62 12.90
N ALA A 30 -1.82 4.66 12.16
CA ALA A 30 -2.09 3.33 12.70
C ALA A 30 -0.79 2.58 13.05
N TYR A 31 0.23 2.70 12.20
CA TYR A 31 1.53 2.07 12.42
C TYR A 31 2.25 2.66 13.63
N SER A 32 2.27 3.99 13.77
CA SER A 32 2.84 4.68 14.93
C SER A 32 2.03 4.46 16.21
N LEU A 33 0.71 4.33 16.15
CA LEU A 33 -0.10 4.05 17.33
C LEU A 33 0.26 2.67 17.92
N GLY A 34 0.50 1.68 17.07
CA GLY A 34 0.99 0.35 17.48
C GLY A 34 2.35 0.41 18.20
N SER A 35 3.18 1.42 17.91
CA SER A 35 4.48 1.59 18.57
C SER A 35 4.42 2.31 19.91
N LEU A 36 3.29 2.94 20.27
CA LEU A 36 3.17 3.70 21.52
C LEU A 36 3.00 2.82 22.75
N TRP A 37 2.64 1.55 22.56
CA TRP A 37 2.42 0.63 23.66
C TRP A 37 3.53 -0.42 23.70
N PRO A 38 4.47 -0.33 24.65
CA PRO A 38 5.50 -1.36 24.82
C PRO A 38 4.90 -2.54 25.59
N GLN A 39 4.14 -3.41 24.91
CA GLN A 39 3.86 -4.75 25.44
C GLN A 39 4.92 -5.75 24.98
N ARG A 40 5.03 -6.86 25.72
CA ARG A 40 5.85 -7.99 25.33
C ARG A 40 5.28 -8.62 24.05
N ALA A 41 5.92 -8.37 22.91
CA ALA A 41 5.51 -8.95 21.64
C ALA A 41 5.71 -10.47 21.63
N ILE A 42 4.78 -11.16 20.97
CA ILE A 42 4.83 -12.59 20.73
C ILE A 42 5.83 -12.85 19.60
N VAL A 43 6.90 -13.61 19.90
CA VAL A 43 7.86 -14.03 18.88
C VAL A 43 7.20 -15.11 18.03
N LEU A 44 7.12 -14.87 16.72
CA LEU A 44 6.58 -15.83 15.77
C LEU A 44 7.61 -16.93 15.51
N PRO A 45 7.22 -18.22 15.59
CA PRO A 45 8.10 -19.32 15.23
C PRO A 45 8.33 -19.35 13.72
N GLU A 46 9.54 -19.69 13.30
CA GLU A 46 9.86 -19.98 11.91
C GLU A 46 9.09 -21.21 11.44
N LEU A 47 8.40 -21.09 10.31
CA LEU A 47 7.70 -22.20 9.67
C LEU A 47 8.67 -22.97 8.76
N PRO A 48 8.40 -24.27 8.47
CA PRO A 48 9.24 -25.05 7.56
C PRO A 48 9.40 -24.44 6.15
N VAL A 49 8.42 -23.66 5.71
CA VAL A 49 8.47 -22.91 4.44
C VAL A 49 9.44 -21.73 4.50
N ASP A 50 9.64 -21.13 5.66
CA ASP A 50 10.56 -20.01 5.84
C ASP A 50 12.01 -20.46 5.64
N LEU A 51 12.30 -21.74 5.95
CA LEU A 51 13.62 -22.36 5.71
C LEU A 51 13.94 -22.56 4.22
N TRP A 52 12.96 -22.49 3.32
CA TRP A 52 13.19 -22.64 1.88
C TRP A 52 13.68 -21.34 1.23
N ILE A 53 13.49 -20.20 1.90
CA ILE A 53 13.87 -18.88 1.38
C ILE A 53 14.99 -18.34 2.28
N PRO A 54 16.26 -18.40 1.85
CA PRO A 54 17.36 -17.91 2.67
C PRO A 54 17.24 -16.40 2.89
N PHE A 55 17.67 -15.94 4.07
CA PHE A 55 17.72 -14.51 4.38
C PHE A 55 18.74 -13.80 3.47
N ASP A 56 18.25 -12.87 2.66
CA ASP A 56 19.08 -12.04 1.77
C ASP A 56 18.83 -10.55 2.07
N PRO A 57 19.86 -9.80 2.49
CA PRO A 57 19.75 -8.36 2.70
C PRO A 57 19.28 -7.59 1.46
N ALA A 58 19.49 -8.09 0.24
CA ALA A 58 19.02 -7.45 -0.99
C ALA A 58 17.49 -7.40 -1.09
N ALA A 59 16.76 -8.26 -0.37
CA ALA A 59 15.30 -8.23 -0.28
C ALA A 59 14.74 -6.90 0.26
N ILE A 60 15.58 -6.09 0.93
CA ILE A 60 15.20 -4.75 1.38
C ILE A 60 14.72 -3.86 0.24
N TRP A 61 15.25 -4.01 -0.97
CA TRP A 61 14.84 -3.20 -2.13
C TRP A 61 13.44 -3.55 -2.60
N LEU A 62 13.09 -4.83 -2.57
CA LEU A 62 11.72 -5.28 -2.83
C LEU A 62 10.77 -4.71 -1.78
N TYR A 63 11.15 -4.75 -0.50
CA TYR A 63 10.36 -4.18 0.58
C TYR A 63 10.21 -2.66 0.44
N ALA A 64 11.29 -1.93 0.16
CA ALA A 64 11.31 -0.48 -0.02
C ALA A 64 10.52 -0.02 -1.27
N SER A 65 10.37 -0.89 -2.29
CA SER A 65 9.59 -0.58 -3.48
C SER A 65 8.13 -0.20 -3.18
N PHE A 66 7.59 -0.69 -2.06
CA PHE A 66 6.28 -0.30 -1.52
C PHE A 66 6.10 1.23 -1.46
N PHE A 67 7.11 1.97 -0.98
CA PHE A 67 7.07 3.42 -0.84
C PHE A 67 6.93 4.15 -2.19
N LEU A 68 7.27 3.47 -3.31
CA LEU A 68 7.09 4.00 -4.66
C LEU A 68 5.78 3.52 -5.29
N ILE A 69 5.44 2.24 -5.12
CA ILE A 69 4.26 1.61 -5.71
C ILE A 69 2.98 2.31 -5.24
N VAL A 70 2.88 2.64 -3.97
CA VAL A 70 1.62 3.22 -3.47
C VAL A 70 1.39 4.65 -3.97
N PRO A 71 2.32 5.61 -3.85
CA PRO A 71 2.15 6.93 -4.45
C PRO A 71 1.89 6.84 -5.96
N ALA A 72 2.62 5.97 -6.68
CA ALA A 72 2.39 5.73 -8.09
C ALA A 72 0.95 5.24 -8.36
N SER A 73 0.40 4.38 -7.52
CA SER A 73 -0.99 3.93 -7.66
C SER A 73 -2.01 5.07 -7.55
N TYR A 74 -1.82 6.04 -6.65
CA TYR A 74 -2.70 7.21 -6.57
C TYR A 74 -2.52 8.19 -7.73
N LEU A 75 -1.33 8.26 -8.33
CA LEU A 75 -1.07 9.12 -9.48
C LEU A 75 -1.60 8.53 -10.78
N PHE A 76 -1.48 7.21 -10.97
CA PHE A 76 -1.76 6.54 -12.25
C PHE A 76 -3.05 5.71 -12.26
N ALA A 77 -3.65 5.35 -11.12
CA ALA A 77 -4.93 4.64 -11.11
C ALA A 77 -6.04 5.51 -11.68
N ARG A 78 -7.15 4.88 -12.10
CA ARG A 78 -8.31 5.63 -12.60
C ARG A 78 -8.97 6.45 -11.48
N PRO A 79 -9.50 7.66 -11.77
CA PRO A 79 -10.15 8.51 -10.77
C PRO A 79 -11.24 7.79 -9.96
N GLU A 80 -12.06 6.96 -10.62
CA GLU A 80 -13.14 6.20 -9.98
C GLU A 80 -12.66 5.21 -8.91
N LYS A 81 -11.37 4.84 -8.94
CA LYS A 81 -10.76 3.90 -7.99
C LYS A 81 -10.06 4.58 -6.82
N LEU A 82 -9.83 5.89 -6.87
CA LEU A 82 -9.08 6.60 -5.81
C LEU A 82 -9.79 6.54 -4.47
N ALA A 83 -11.10 6.79 -4.45
CA ALA A 83 -11.89 6.72 -3.22
C ALA A 83 -11.97 5.29 -2.66
N TRP A 84 -12.03 4.28 -3.53
CA TRP A 84 -11.98 2.88 -3.12
C TRP A 84 -10.62 2.53 -2.52
N LEU A 85 -9.52 2.89 -3.21
CA LEU A 85 -8.16 2.60 -2.76
C LEU A 85 -7.89 3.27 -1.42
N GLN A 86 -8.26 4.54 -1.26
CA GLN A 86 -8.14 5.26 0.01
C GLN A 86 -8.87 4.54 1.14
N ARG A 87 -10.15 4.20 0.95
CA ARG A 87 -10.95 3.52 1.98
C ARG A 87 -10.43 2.12 2.29
N ALA A 88 -9.99 1.37 1.28
CA ALA A 88 -9.42 0.04 1.47
C ALA A 88 -8.12 0.11 2.28
N MET A 89 -7.24 1.06 1.97
CA MET A 89 -6.01 1.30 2.73
C MET A 89 -6.30 1.73 4.16
N GLN A 90 -7.27 2.63 4.36
CA GLN A 90 -7.72 3.05 5.70
C GLN A 90 -8.25 1.87 6.51
N LEU A 91 -9.06 1.00 5.90
CA LEU A 91 -9.56 -0.20 6.56
C LEU A 91 -8.42 -1.17 6.91
N CYS A 92 -7.47 -1.41 5.99
CA CYS A 92 -6.30 -2.22 6.29
C CYS A 92 -5.46 -1.63 7.42
N ALA A 93 -5.26 -0.31 7.45
CA ALA A 93 -4.56 0.39 8.51
C ALA A 93 -5.27 0.23 9.85
N LEU A 94 -6.60 0.41 9.89
CA LEU A 94 -7.39 0.22 11.11
C LEU A 94 -7.33 -1.21 11.64
N VAL A 95 -7.51 -2.21 10.76
CA VAL A 95 -7.46 -3.62 11.15
C VAL A 95 -6.06 -4.00 11.62
N ALA A 96 -5.02 -3.64 10.86
CA ALA A 96 -3.64 -3.92 11.25
C ALA A 96 -3.27 -3.22 12.56
N GLY A 97 -3.59 -1.93 12.70
CA GLY A 97 -3.35 -1.17 13.93
C GLY A 97 -4.06 -1.77 15.14
N ALA A 98 -5.31 -2.22 14.99
CA ALA A 98 -6.02 -2.92 16.06
C ALA A 98 -5.31 -4.24 16.44
N VAL A 99 -4.85 -5.02 15.46
CA VAL A 99 -4.09 -6.25 15.73
C VAL A 99 -2.74 -5.95 16.38
N PHE A 100 -2.02 -4.93 15.94
CA PHE A 100 -0.74 -4.53 16.56
C PHE A 100 -0.92 -4.14 18.03
N LEU A 101 -2.03 -3.49 18.38
CA LEU A 101 -2.35 -3.12 19.76
C LEU A 101 -2.80 -4.31 20.63
N LEU A 102 -3.58 -5.24 20.08
CA LEU A 102 -4.15 -6.37 20.82
C LEU A 102 -3.20 -7.57 20.91
N CYS A 103 -2.43 -7.80 19.86
CA CYS A 103 -1.56 -8.96 19.67
C CYS A 103 -0.25 -8.53 18.97
N PRO A 104 0.62 -7.75 19.67
CA PRO A 104 1.90 -7.35 19.11
C PRO A 104 2.74 -8.59 18.81
N THR A 105 3.28 -8.66 17.60
CA THR A 105 4.06 -9.80 17.12
C THR A 105 5.41 -9.33 16.64
N THR A 106 6.44 -10.17 16.79
CA THR A 106 7.80 -9.87 16.39
C THR A 106 8.47 -11.08 15.75
N LEU A 107 9.52 -10.85 14.97
CA LEU A 107 10.36 -11.87 14.37
C LEU A 107 11.77 -11.78 14.95
N ALA A 108 12.36 -12.94 15.22
CA ALA A 108 13.78 -13.04 15.57
C ALA A 108 14.59 -13.07 14.28
N TYR A 109 15.08 -11.91 13.83
CA TYR A 109 15.91 -11.85 12.62
C TYR A 109 17.30 -12.45 12.88
N PRO A 110 17.85 -13.24 11.94
CA PRO A 110 19.24 -13.65 12.01
C PRO A 110 20.16 -12.41 11.97
N PRO A 111 21.36 -12.48 12.57
CA PRO A 111 22.30 -11.37 12.52
C PRO A 111 22.64 -11.03 11.07
N ILE A 112 22.69 -9.74 10.73
CA ILE A 112 23.08 -9.29 9.40
C ILE A 112 24.58 -9.50 9.24
N VAL A 113 24.95 -10.62 8.61
CA VAL A 113 26.35 -10.97 8.33
C VAL A 113 26.78 -10.34 7.00
N GLY A 114 27.94 -9.68 7.00
CA GLY A 114 28.58 -9.14 5.79
C GLY A 114 28.63 -7.62 5.70
N ASP A 115 29.58 -7.14 4.90
CA ASP A 115 29.82 -5.74 4.59
C ASP A 115 29.36 -5.43 3.17
N GLY A 116 28.45 -4.47 3.03
CA GLY A 116 27.90 -4.10 1.73
C GLY A 116 26.77 -3.07 1.86
N TRP A 117 26.52 -2.33 0.79
CA TRP A 117 25.52 -1.26 0.78
C TRP A 117 24.09 -1.77 1.04
N HIS A 118 23.77 -3.00 0.63
CA HIS A 118 22.50 -3.68 0.96
C HIS A 118 22.35 -3.92 2.47
N ALA A 119 23.39 -4.46 3.11
CA ALA A 119 23.40 -4.73 4.54
C ALA A 119 23.29 -3.43 5.35
N GLU A 120 23.96 -2.36 4.91
CA GLU A 120 23.87 -1.06 5.56
C GLU A 120 22.49 -0.42 5.40
N ALA A 121 21.92 -0.46 4.18
CA ALA A 121 20.56 0.01 3.94
C ALA A 121 19.54 -0.74 4.82
N LEU A 122 19.70 -2.06 4.97
CA LEU A 122 18.85 -2.87 5.84
C LEU A 122 19.01 -2.49 7.32
N ARG A 123 20.24 -2.28 7.81
CA ARG A 123 20.49 -1.82 9.19
C ARG A 123 19.82 -0.47 9.46
N VAL A 124 19.94 0.47 8.54
CA VAL A 124 19.27 1.78 8.65
C VAL A 124 17.76 1.58 8.68
N PHE A 125 17.21 0.74 7.81
CA PHE A 125 15.78 0.49 7.75
C PHE A 125 15.25 -0.13 9.05
N LEU A 126 15.93 -1.13 9.61
CA LEU A 126 15.56 -1.78 10.87
C LEU A 126 15.60 -0.84 12.08
N ARG A 127 16.33 0.29 12.02
CA ARG A 127 16.27 1.32 13.08
C ARG A 127 14.97 2.11 13.06
N PHE A 128 14.31 2.20 11.90
CA PHE A 128 13.03 2.88 11.76
C PHE A 128 11.84 1.91 11.83
N ASP A 129 12.07 0.62 11.58
CA ASP A 129 11.04 -0.41 11.69
C ASP A 129 10.69 -0.66 13.16
N THR A 130 9.40 -0.79 13.44
CA THR A 130 8.91 -1.06 14.80
C THR A 130 8.88 -2.56 15.04
N PRO A 131 9.55 -3.07 16.09
CA PRO A 131 9.71 -4.52 16.30
C PRO A 131 8.40 -5.24 16.62
N HIS A 132 7.33 -4.52 16.98
CA HIS A 132 6.06 -5.08 17.46
C HIS A 132 4.96 -5.17 16.39
N ASN A 133 5.22 -4.68 15.18
CA ASN A 133 4.25 -4.56 14.08
C ASN A 133 4.44 -5.62 13.00
N CYS A 134 4.77 -6.86 13.39
CA CYS A 134 5.13 -7.90 12.42
C CYS A 134 3.94 -8.45 11.63
N LEU A 135 2.85 -8.82 12.30
CA LEU A 135 1.63 -9.34 11.69
C LEU A 135 0.40 -8.52 12.10
N PRO A 136 -0.55 -8.26 11.18
CA PRO A 136 -0.55 -8.66 9.76
C PRO A 136 0.35 -7.77 8.88
N SER A 137 0.82 -8.29 7.73
CA SER A 137 1.68 -7.54 6.81
C SER A 137 0.92 -6.40 6.10
N LEU A 138 0.99 -5.20 6.69
CA LEU A 138 0.38 -4.00 6.14
C LEU A 138 1.02 -3.63 4.80
N HIS A 139 2.35 -3.72 4.67
CA HIS A 139 3.08 -3.45 3.43
C HIS A 139 2.61 -4.34 2.28
N GLY A 140 2.45 -5.64 2.53
CA GLY A 140 1.95 -6.59 1.53
C GLY A 140 0.52 -6.28 1.11
N ALA A 141 -0.38 -6.04 2.07
CA ALA A 141 -1.78 -5.71 1.80
C ALA A 141 -1.92 -4.45 0.92
N LEU A 142 -1.21 -3.38 1.27
CA LEU A 142 -1.27 -2.13 0.51
C LEU A 142 -0.63 -2.27 -0.88
N THR A 143 0.48 -3.01 -1.00
CA THR A 143 1.10 -3.30 -2.31
C THR A 143 0.12 -4.03 -3.23
N ALA A 144 -0.59 -5.04 -2.70
CA ALA A 144 -1.60 -5.77 -3.46
C ALA A 144 -2.79 -4.87 -3.86
N LEU A 145 -3.29 -4.02 -2.96
CA LEU A 145 -4.35 -3.05 -3.26
C LEU A 145 -3.94 -2.06 -4.34
N SER A 146 -2.71 -1.54 -4.26
CA SER A 146 -2.13 -0.63 -5.26
C SER A 146 -1.95 -1.29 -6.62
N ALA A 147 -1.42 -2.51 -6.66
CA ALA A 147 -1.30 -3.30 -7.87
C ALA A 147 -2.69 -3.57 -8.49
N TRP A 148 -3.68 -3.92 -7.67
CA TRP A 148 -5.06 -4.12 -8.13
C TRP A 148 -5.67 -2.84 -8.69
N ALA A 149 -5.51 -1.69 -8.03
CA ALA A 149 -6.03 -0.41 -8.50
C ALA A 149 -5.47 -0.04 -9.89
N LEU A 150 -4.18 -0.30 -10.10
CA LEU A 150 -3.50 -0.11 -11.39
C LEU A 150 -4.00 -1.11 -12.45
N TRP A 151 -4.13 -2.39 -12.09
CA TRP A 151 -4.54 -3.44 -13.04
C TRP A 151 -6.01 -3.36 -13.45
N ALA A 152 -6.92 -3.13 -12.49
CA ALA A 152 -8.35 -2.95 -12.77
C ALA A 152 -8.62 -1.74 -13.70
N GLY A 153 -7.71 -0.76 -13.69
CA GLY A 153 -7.70 0.36 -14.62
C GLY A 153 -7.30 0.00 -16.06
N ARG A 154 -6.75 -1.19 -16.32
CA ARG A 154 -6.39 -1.64 -17.68
C ARG A 154 -7.49 -2.47 -18.36
N ARG A 155 -8.39 -3.10 -17.58
CA ARG A 155 -9.37 -4.09 -18.08
C ARG A 155 -10.68 -3.55 -18.67
N ARG A 156 -10.74 -2.30 -19.16
CA ARG A 156 -11.92 -1.79 -19.92
C ARG A 156 -11.63 -1.44 -21.38
N CYS A 157 -10.63 -2.07 -21.98
CA CYS A 157 -10.57 -2.20 -23.44
C CYS A 157 -11.07 -3.59 -23.84
N ALA A 158 -12.38 -3.83 -23.67
CA ALA A 158 -13.09 -4.77 -24.51
C ALA A 158 -13.94 -3.91 -25.47
N PRO A 159 -13.54 -3.75 -26.74
CA PRO A 159 -14.43 -3.18 -27.73
C PRO A 159 -15.46 -4.25 -28.11
N GLY A 160 -16.74 -3.92 -28.02
CA GLY A 160 -17.80 -4.71 -28.66
C GLY A 160 -18.88 -5.24 -27.73
N TRP A 161 -19.78 -4.37 -27.28
CA TRP A 161 -21.20 -4.53 -27.63
C TRP A 161 -21.94 -3.21 -27.40
N ARG A 162 -21.99 -2.36 -28.42
CA ARG A 162 -23.02 -1.31 -28.51
C ARG A 162 -24.36 -2.01 -28.68
N TRP A 163 -25.19 -2.10 -27.64
CA TRP A 163 -26.63 -2.20 -27.86
C TRP A 163 -27.16 -0.79 -28.13
N ARG A 164 -27.23 -0.42 -29.41
CA ARG A 164 -28.10 0.69 -29.87
C ARG A 164 -29.55 0.17 -29.80
N GLY A 165 -30.18 0.29 -28.64
CA GLY A 165 -31.63 0.23 -28.52
C GLY A 165 -32.22 1.59 -28.88
N ARG A 166 -32.48 1.81 -30.17
CA ARG A 166 -33.30 2.93 -30.66
C ARG A 166 -34.76 2.53 -30.41
N TRP A 167 -35.46 3.18 -29.49
CA TRP A 167 -36.92 3.17 -29.49
C TRP A 167 -37.40 4.45 -30.18
N PRO A 168 -38.22 4.37 -31.25
CA PRO A 168 -38.88 5.53 -31.79
C PRO A 168 -40.02 5.95 -30.86
N SER A 169 -40.01 7.22 -30.50
CA SER A 169 -41.13 7.96 -29.94
C SER A 169 -42.29 7.99 -30.94
N CYS A 170 -43.49 7.55 -30.52
CA CYS A 170 -44.75 7.98 -31.10
C CYS A 170 -45.84 7.94 -30.01
N SER A 171 -46.10 9.10 -29.42
CA SER A 171 -47.46 9.49 -29.00
C SER A 171 -48.12 10.18 -30.20
N PRO A 172 -49.44 10.12 -30.29
CA PRO A 172 -50.21 11.32 -29.96
C PRO A 172 -51.15 11.11 -28.78
#